data_AF-A0A553DXT6-F1
#
_entry.id   AF-A0A553DXT6-F1
#
_cell.length_a   1.000
_cell.length_b   1.000
_cell.length_c   1.000
_cell.angle_alpha   90.00
_cell.angle_beta   90.00
_cell.angle_gamma   90.00
#
_symmetry.space_group_name_H-M   'P 1'
#
loop_
_entity.id
_entity.type
_entity.pdbx_description
1 polymer ?
#
loop_
_entity_poly.entity_id
_entity_poly.type
_entity_poly.pdbx_seq_one_letter_code
_entity_poly.pdbx_strand_id
1 'polypeptide(L)'
;MPKKTILNSEEIIHPIFYLLFIGIFNYGLFECIPIDFQYLKMTLFLVTLYLINQFFKISKIVFIKNSEIKKGIYFSPFGFIHLEDTIATNRITEVKLFQDNENYYEIIAVAVGRKPFMICKLANKIPATIELHRIQSIIEKNPILK
;
A
#
# COMPACT_ATOMS: atom_id res chain seq x y z
N MET A 1 4.73 21.20 -6.54
CA MET A 1 4.80 20.06 -5.59
C MET A 1 4.84 18.77 -6.38
N PRO A 2 5.84 17.88 -6.19
CA PRO A 2 5.92 16.63 -6.94
C PRO A 2 4.73 15.73 -6.61
N LYS A 3 4.11 15.19 -7.67
CA LYS A 3 2.92 14.34 -7.60
C LYS A 3 3.29 13.03 -6.87
N LYS A 4 2.63 12.75 -5.75
CA LYS A 4 2.80 11.51 -4.98
C LYS A 4 2.18 10.36 -5.76
N THR A 5 2.83 9.21 -5.79
CA THR A 5 2.28 8.01 -6.41
C THR A 5 2.54 6.83 -5.48
N ILE A 6 1.46 6.30 -4.92
CA ILE A 6 1.46 5.18 -3.98
C ILE A 6 1.01 3.95 -4.77
N LEU A 7 1.84 2.91 -4.79
CA LEU A 7 1.53 1.62 -5.40
C LEU A 7 1.36 0.60 -4.28
N ASN A 8 0.10 0.33 -3.91
CA ASN A 8 -0.23 -0.66 -2.88
C ASN A 8 0.04 -2.06 -3.42
N SER A 9 0.91 -2.84 -2.78
CA SER A 9 1.15 -4.23 -3.20
C SER A 9 0.27 -5.24 -2.45
N GLU A 10 -0.13 -4.96 -1.20
CA GLU A 10 -1.00 -5.84 -0.39
C GLU A 10 -1.63 -5.05 0.78
N GLU A 11 -2.95 -5.15 0.98
CA GLU A 11 -3.63 -4.69 2.21
C GLU A 11 -3.58 -5.81 3.26
N ILE A 12 -2.92 -5.58 4.40
CA ILE A 12 -2.70 -6.62 5.43
C ILE A 12 -3.94 -6.82 6.31
N ILE A 13 -4.85 -5.84 6.37
CA ILE A 13 -6.05 -5.91 7.20
C ILE A 13 -7.15 -6.63 6.43
N HIS A 14 -7.42 -7.89 6.80
CA HIS A 14 -8.40 -8.76 6.14
C HIS A 14 -9.84 -8.24 6.34
N PRO A 15 -10.70 -8.23 5.29
CA PRO A 15 -12.12 -7.87 5.36
C PRO A 15 -12.95 -8.60 6.44
N ILE A 16 -12.43 -9.71 6.96
CA ILE A 16 -13.07 -10.51 8.03
C ILE A 16 -13.08 -9.75 9.36
N PHE A 17 -12.04 -8.96 9.65
CA PHE A 17 -12.04 -8.13 10.85
C PHE A 17 -13.19 -7.12 10.82
N TYR A 18 -13.54 -6.57 9.65
CA TYR A 18 -14.70 -5.68 9.50
C TYR A 18 -16.03 -6.38 9.81
N LEU A 19 -16.20 -7.63 9.35
CA LEU A 19 -17.41 -8.41 9.61
C LEU A 19 -17.57 -8.75 11.09
N LEU A 20 -16.47 -9.05 11.80
CA LEU A 20 -16.50 -9.30 13.25
C LEU A 20 -16.91 -8.06 14.04
N PHE A 21 -16.41 -6.87 13.67
CA PHE A 21 -16.80 -5.62 14.32
C PHE A 21 -18.28 -5.28 14.07
N ILE A 22 -18.80 -5.51 12.87
CA ILE A 22 -20.22 -5.28 12.53
C ILE A 22 -21.15 -6.30 13.22
N GLY A 23 -20.71 -7.56 13.37
CA GLY A 23 -21.46 -8.61 14.06
C GLY A 23 -21.66 -8.35 15.55
N ILE A 24 -20.59 -7.93 16.24
CA ILE A 24 -20.65 -7.54 17.66
C ILE A 24 -21.57 -6.32 17.86
N PHE A 25 -21.54 -5.37 16.92
CA PHE A 25 -22.37 -4.16 16.93
C PHE A 25 -23.87 -4.45 16.84
N ASN A 26 -24.28 -5.32 15.91
CA ASN A 26 -25.71 -5.60 15.71
C ASN A 26 -26.31 -6.43 16.85
N TYR A 27 -25.55 -7.35 17.45
CA TYR A 27 -26.07 -8.18 18.55
C TYR A 27 -26.23 -7.37 19.86
N GLY A 28 -25.34 -6.42 20.13
CA GLY A 28 -25.39 -5.60 21.36
C GLY A 28 -26.42 -4.44 21.34
N LEU A 29 -26.78 -3.93 20.16
CA LEU A 29 -27.70 -2.79 20.02
C LEU A 29 -29.19 -3.17 20.06
N PHE A 30 -29.53 -4.39 19.62
CA PHE A 30 -30.94 -4.80 19.50
C PHE A 30 -31.57 -5.28 20.82
N GLU A 31 -30.77 -5.63 21.84
CA GLU A 31 -31.30 -6.11 23.13
C GLU A 31 -31.45 -5.05 24.23
N CYS A 32 -31.05 -3.78 24.03
CA CYS A 32 -31.00 -2.78 25.12
C CYS A 32 -31.59 -1.41 24.77
N ILE A 33 -32.90 -1.29 24.92
CA ILE A 33 -33.63 -0.09 25.37
C ILE A 33 -33.28 0.11 26.87
N PRO A 34 -33.13 1.30 27.52
CA PRO A 34 -33.17 2.71 27.11
C PRO A 34 -31.77 3.37 27.13
N ILE A 35 -31.61 4.55 26.52
CA ILE A 35 -30.30 5.21 26.30
C ILE A 35 -29.74 5.79 27.61
N ASP A 36 -28.96 4.97 28.32
CA ASP A 36 -28.14 5.40 29.45
C ASP A 36 -26.85 6.06 28.95
N PHE A 37 -26.39 7.12 29.62
CA PHE A 37 -25.24 7.94 29.18
C PHE A 37 -23.93 7.12 29.08
N GLN A 38 -23.85 6.00 29.80
CA GLN A 38 -22.76 5.02 29.68
C GLN A 38 -22.75 4.28 28.33
N TYR A 39 -23.92 3.90 27.80
CA TYR A 39 -24.01 3.26 26.48
C TYR A 39 -23.64 4.22 25.35
N LEU A 40 -23.96 5.52 25.50
CA LEU A 40 -23.54 6.56 24.56
C LEU A 40 -22.01 6.71 24.53
N LYS A 41 -21.35 6.70 25.71
CA LYS A 41 -19.88 6.75 25.80
C LYS A 41 -19.23 5.53 25.18
N MET A 42 -19.76 4.33 25.43
CA MET A 42 -19.23 3.10 24.85
C MET A 42 -19.42 3.06 23.33
N THR A 43 -20.59 3.48 22.84
CA THR A 43 -20.87 3.60 21.40
C THR A 43 -19.94 4.61 20.72
N LEU A 44 -19.74 5.80 21.31
CA LEU A 44 -18.80 6.81 20.81
C LEU A 44 -17.36 6.30 20.80
N PHE A 45 -16.94 5.57 21.84
CA PHE A 45 -15.60 4.98 21.90
C PHE A 45 -15.39 3.95 20.78
N LEU A 46 -16.37 3.08 20.55
CA LEU A 46 -16.30 2.05 19.50
C LEU A 46 -16.37 2.64 18.09
N VAL A 47 -17.20 3.66 17.85
CA VAL A 47 -17.23 4.40 16.58
C VAL A 47 -15.91 5.11 16.35
N THR A 48 -15.33 5.72 17.38
CA THR A 48 -14.02 6.38 17.30
C THR A 48 -12.93 5.35 16.99
N LEU A 49 -12.94 4.19 17.64
CA LEU A 49 -12.00 3.10 17.36
C LEU A 49 -12.14 2.56 15.94
N TYR A 50 -13.38 2.42 15.43
CA TYR A 50 -13.67 2.03 14.06
C TYR A 50 -13.14 3.04 13.05
N LEU A 51 -13.40 4.33 13.26
CA LEU A 51 -12.88 5.40 12.41
C LEU A 51 -11.35 5.42 12.45
N ILE A 52 -10.75 5.34 13.63
CA ILE A 52 -9.30 5.24 13.84
C ILE A 52 -8.72 4.06 13.04
N ASN A 53 -9.35 2.88 13.08
CA ASN A 53 -8.91 1.70 12.35
C ASN A 53 -9.01 1.89 10.81
N GLN A 54 -10.03 2.60 10.32
CA GLN A 54 -10.16 2.94 8.90
C GLN A 54 -9.03 3.87 8.40
N PHE A 55 -8.50 4.73 9.28
CA PHE A 55 -7.35 5.59 8.95
C PHE A 55 -6.02 4.84 8.99
N PHE A 56 -5.93 3.81 9.82
CA PHE A 56 -4.71 3.05 10.08
C PHE A 56 -4.60 1.82 9.18
N LYS A 57 -4.00 2.03 8.00
CA LYS A 57 -3.68 0.94 7.07
C LYS A 57 -2.19 0.63 7.12
N ILE A 58 -1.86 -0.61 7.47
CA ILE A 58 -0.52 -1.18 7.32
C ILE A 58 -0.51 -1.98 6.02
N SER A 59 0.40 -1.62 5.11
CA SER A 59 0.54 -2.27 3.81
C SER A 59 2.00 -2.38 3.42
N LYS A 60 2.34 -3.43 2.68
CA LYS A 60 3.61 -3.46 1.96
C LYS A 60 3.47 -2.57 0.71
N ILE A 61 4.40 -1.61 0.58
CA ILE A 61 4.34 -0.59 -0.46
C ILE A 61 5.73 -0.39 -1.05
N VAL A 62 5.76 -0.13 -2.36
CA VAL A 62 6.93 0.41 -3.06
C VAL A 62 6.67 1.88 -3.38
N PHE A 63 7.60 2.74 -2.96
CA PHE A 63 7.49 4.18 -3.06
C PHE A 63 8.64 4.74 -3.89
N ILE A 64 8.31 5.48 -4.96
CA ILE A 64 9.30 6.12 -5.84
C ILE A 64 9.27 7.62 -5.59
N LYS A 65 10.33 8.17 -4.98
CA LYS A 65 10.45 9.61 -4.70
C LYS A 65 11.90 10.03 -4.57
N ASN A 66 12.22 11.26 -5.00
CA ASN A 66 13.54 11.88 -4.85
C ASN A 66 14.68 10.99 -5.39
N SER A 67 14.50 10.43 -6.60
CA SER A 67 15.50 9.55 -7.23
C SER A 67 15.83 8.27 -6.44
N GLU A 68 14.92 7.85 -5.56
CA GLU A 68 15.01 6.60 -4.81
C GLU A 68 13.71 5.80 -4.94
N ILE A 69 13.86 4.48 -5.01
CA ILE A 69 12.80 3.50 -4.89
C ILE A 69 12.97 2.82 -3.53
N LYS A 70 11.97 2.98 -2.65
CA LYS A 70 11.94 2.41 -1.30
C LYS A 70 10.87 1.34 -1.21
N LYS A 71 11.19 0.20 -0.63
CA LYS A 71 10.23 -0.87 -0.35
C LYS A 71 10.22 -1.18 1.13
N GLY A 72 9.03 -1.42 1.65
CA GLY A 72 8.86 -1.79 3.04
C GLY A 72 7.42 -1.76 3.48
N ILE A 73 7.25 -1.80 4.80
CA ILE A 73 5.95 -1.76 5.47
C ILE A 73 5.62 -0.30 5.76
N TYR A 74 4.58 0.19 5.11
CA TYR A 74 4.07 1.54 5.25
C TYR A 74 2.80 1.53 6.11
N PHE A 75 2.76 2.43 7.08
CA PHE A 75 1.59 2.68 7.92
C PHE A 75 1.06 4.07 7.64
N SER A 76 -0.12 4.15 7.03
CA SER A 76 -0.79 5.44 6.85
C SER A 76 -1.37 5.90 8.18
N PRO A 77 -1.18 7.15 8.62
CA PRO A 77 -0.48 8.27 7.94
C PRO A 77 1.00 8.44 8.33
N PHE A 78 1.53 7.62 9.23
CA PHE A 78 2.84 7.82 9.87
C PHE A 78 4.06 7.59 8.96
N GLY A 79 3.92 6.89 7.84
CA GLY A 79 5.01 6.64 6.91
C GLY A 79 5.52 5.20 6.94
N PHE A 80 6.76 4.98 6.49
CA PHE A 80 7.40 3.66 6.60
C PHE A 80 7.74 3.35 8.06
N ILE A 81 7.14 2.29 8.61
CA ILE A 81 7.52 1.74 9.92
C ILE A 81 8.78 0.88 9.75
N HIS A 82 8.87 0.15 8.64
CA HIS A 82 9.99 -0.71 8.34
C HIS A 82 10.39 -0.55 6.88
N LEU A 83 11.68 -0.33 6.63
CA LEU A 83 12.25 -0.22 5.29
C LEU A 83 13.05 -1.50 5.01
N GLU A 84 12.59 -2.28 4.03
CA GLU A 84 13.23 -3.55 3.64
C GLU A 84 14.40 -3.30 2.70
N ASP A 85 14.23 -2.45 1.69
CA ASP A 85 15.26 -2.18 0.68
C ASP A 85 15.08 -0.79 0.06
N THR A 86 16.19 -0.21 -0.41
CA THR A 86 16.24 1.07 -1.11
C THR A 86 17.22 1.00 -2.27
N ILE A 87 16.76 1.45 -3.43
CA ILE A 87 17.54 1.50 -4.67
C ILE A 87 17.47 2.92 -5.24
N ALA A 88 18.63 3.53 -5.49
CA ALA A 88 18.69 4.79 -6.21
C ALA A 88 18.32 4.58 -7.69
N THR A 89 17.50 5.46 -8.26
CA THR A 89 17.00 5.33 -9.64
C THR A 89 18.13 5.37 -10.66
N ASN A 90 19.23 6.06 -10.37
CA ASN A 90 20.43 6.10 -11.22
C ASN A 90 21.18 4.77 -11.33
N ARG A 91 20.92 3.81 -10.43
CA ARG A 91 21.51 2.47 -10.48
C ARG A 91 20.67 1.47 -11.27
N ILE A 92 19.45 1.85 -11.65
CA ILE A 92 18.53 1.01 -12.41
C ILE A 92 18.98 1.02 -13.86
N THR A 93 19.31 -0.15 -14.39
CA THR A 93 19.70 -0.34 -15.78
C THR A 93 18.49 -0.55 -16.68
N GLU A 94 17.47 -1.24 -16.16
CA GLU A 94 16.29 -1.61 -16.93
C GLU A 94 15.10 -1.85 -16.00
N VAL A 95 13.90 -1.58 -16.52
CA VAL A 95 12.63 -1.97 -15.89
C VAL A 95 11.91 -2.87 -16.87
N LYS A 96 11.61 -4.10 -16.44
CA LYS A 96 11.04 -5.17 -17.26
C LYS A 96 9.70 -5.62 -16.71
N LEU A 97 8.87 -6.10 -17.62
CA LEU A 97 7.66 -6.84 -17.30
C LEU A 97 7.98 -8.34 -17.36
N PHE A 98 7.68 -9.05 -16.29
CA PHE A 98 7.80 -10.50 -16.20
C PHE A 98 6.43 -11.11 -15.96
N GLN A 99 6.14 -12.27 -16.54
CA GLN A 99 4.92 -13.01 -16.24
C GLN A 99 5.27 -14.17 -15.32
N ASP A 100 4.69 -14.17 -14.12
CA ASP A 100 4.84 -15.22 -13.14
C ASP A 100 3.99 -16.45 -13.51
N ASN A 101 4.32 -17.61 -12.94
CA ASN A 101 3.67 -18.90 -13.18
C ASN A 101 2.16 -18.88 -12.85
N GLU A 102 1.73 -17.95 -11.99
CA GLU A 102 0.34 -17.75 -11.59
C GLU A 102 -0.45 -16.83 -12.54
N ASN A 103 0.07 -16.52 -13.73
CA ASN A 103 -0.50 -15.60 -14.73
C ASN A 103 -0.57 -14.11 -14.31
N TYR A 104 0.16 -13.75 -13.25
CA TYR A 104 0.33 -12.34 -12.89
C TYR A 104 1.50 -11.73 -13.67
N TYR A 105 1.40 -10.42 -13.90
CA TYR A 105 2.43 -9.60 -14.50
C TYR A 105 3.15 -8.81 -13.42
N GLU A 106 4.45 -9.04 -13.29
CA GLU A 106 5.32 -8.40 -12.33
C GLU A 106 6.17 -7.33 -13.02
N ILE A 107 6.23 -6.15 -12.42
CA ILE A 107 7.13 -5.09 -12.86
C ILE A 107 8.37 -5.14 -11.99
N ILE A 108 9.53 -5.37 -12.62
CA ILE A 108 10.80 -5.60 -11.94
C ILE A 108 11.81 -4.56 -12.40
N ALA A 109 12.48 -3.89 -11.46
CA ALA A 109 13.67 -3.08 -11.73
C ALA A 109 14.93 -3.93 -11.55
N VAL A 110 15.82 -3.87 -12.54
CA VAL A 110 17.15 -4.47 -12.47
C VAL A 110 18.16 -3.35 -12.27
N ALA A 111 19.07 -3.54 -11.32
CA ALA A 111 20.11 -2.58 -10.98
C ALA A 111 21.49 -3.24 -11.04
N VAL A 112 22.53 -2.46 -11.37
CA VAL A 112 23.91 -2.96 -11.49
C VAL A 112 24.35 -3.62 -10.20
N GLY A 113 24.78 -4.88 -10.28
CA GLY A 113 25.33 -5.63 -9.15
C GLY A 113 24.32 -5.96 -8.04
N ARG A 114 23.01 -5.90 -8.33
CA ARG A 114 21.95 -6.26 -7.38
C ARG A 114 20.99 -7.28 -7.97
N LYS A 115 20.32 -8.01 -7.08
CA LYS A 115 19.22 -8.90 -7.47
C LYS A 115 18.06 -8.07 -8.03
N PRO A 116 17.27 -8.64 -8.96
CA PRO A 116 16.09 -7.98 -9.48
C PRO A 116 15.11 -7.60 -8.36
N PHE A 117 14.53 -6.42 -8.48
CA PHE A 117 13.68 -5.83 -7.46
C PHE A 117 12.25 -5.70 -7.98
N MET A 118 11.32 -6.46 -7.41
CA MET A 118 9.91 -6.37 -7.76
C MET A 118 9.28 -5.09 -7.19
N ILE A 119 8.70 -4.28 -8.09
CA ILE A 119 8.00 -3.02 -7.80
C ILE A 119 6.51 -3.27 -7.54
N CYS A 120 5.82 -3.97 -8.45
CA CYS A 120 4.40 -4.30 -8.30
C CYS A 120 4.02 -5.57 -9.06
N LYS A 121 2.91 -6.20 -8.64
CA LYS A 121 2.31 -7.40 -9.23
C LYS A 121 0.87 -7.07 -9.64
N LEU A 122 0.49 -7.36 -10.88
CA LEU A 122 -0.80 -6.99 -11.48
C LEU A 122 -1.38 -8.20 -12.23
N ALA A 123 -2.68 -8.46 -12.08
CA ALA A 123 -3.31 -9.65 -12.68
C ALA A 123 -3.43 -9.58 -14.22
N ASN A 124 -3.46 -8.38 -14.81
CA ASN A 124 -3.78 -8.17 -16.21
C ASN A 124 -2.62 -7.49 -16.96
N LYS A 125 -2.37 -7.92 -18.20
CA LYS A 125 -1.28 -7.40 -19.05
C LYS A 125 -1.42 -5.91 -19.34
N ILE A 126 -2.61 -5.48 -19.75
CA ILE A 126 -2.88 -4.09 -20.17
C ILE A 126 -2.56 -3.09 -19.05
N PRO A 127 -3.14 -3.19 -17.83
CA PRO A 127 -2.79 -2.28 -16.75
C PRO A 127 -1.31 -2.40 -16.34
N ALA A 128 -0.71 -3.58 -16.44
CA ALA A 128 0.71 -3.75 -16.15
C ALA A 128 1.62 -3.01 -17.14
N THR A 129 1.30 -3.03 -18.43
CA THR A 129 2.02 -2.25 -19.44
C THR A 129 1.87 -0.75 -19.24
N ILE A 130 0.66 -0.28 -18.91
CA ILE A 130 0.42 1.15 -18.61
C ILE A 130 1.25 1.58 -17.40
N GLU A 131 1.25 0.78 -16.34
CA GLU A 131 1.99 1.07 -15.11
C GLU A 131 3.51 1.01 -15.34
N LEU A 132 3.99 0.07 -16.16
CA LEU A 132 5.39 -0.01 -16.58
C LEU A 132 5.85 1.29 -17.25
N HIS A 133 5.10 1.77 -18.24
CA HIS A 133 5.43 3.02 -18.93
C HIS A 133 5.41 4.22 -17.98
N ARG A 134 4.48 4.23 -17.01
CA ARG A 134 4.43 5.27 -15.98
C ARG A 134 5.67 5.26 -15.11
N ILE A 135 6.09 4.08 -14.64
CA ILE A 135 7.29 3.90 -13.81
C ILE A 135 8.55 4.29 -14.58
N GLN A 136 8.70 3.81 -15.82
CA GLN A 136 9.81 4.19 -16.71
C GLN A 136 9.89 5.71 -16.88
N SER A 137 8.75 6.36 -17.15
CA SER A 137 8.68 7.82 -17.28
C SER A 137 9.10 8.56 -16.01
N ILE A 138 8.80 8.03 -14.82
CA ILE A 138 9.19 8.64 -13.54
C ILE A 138 10.70 8.50 -13.32
N ILE A 139 11.27 7.35 -13.66
CA ILE A 139 12.70 7.09 -13.53
C ILE A 139 13.49 7.96 -14.53
N GLU A 140 13.04 8.01 -15.79
CA GLU A 140 13.66 8.79 -16.87
C GLU A 140 13.56 10.31 -16.68
N LYS A 141 12.49 10.82 -16.06
CA LYS A 141 12.30 12.25 -15.73
C LYS A 141 13.07 12.71 -14.49
N ASN A 142 13.76 11.80 -13.80
CA ASN A 142 14.76 12.14 -12.79
C ASN A 142 16.18 11.83 -13.29
N PRO A 143 16.61 12.26 -14.50
CA PRO A 143 18.03 12.31 -14.76
C PRO A 143 18.56 13.45 -13.89
N ILE A 144 19.61 13.16 -13.14
CA ILE A 144 20.51 14.10 -12.47
C ILE A 144 20.31 15.53 -13.02
N LEU A 145 19.87 16.46 -12.16
CA LEU A 145 20.16 17.88 -12.35
C LEU A 145 21.67 17.95 -12.63
N LYS A 146 22.03 18.02 -13.92
CA LYS A 146 23.40 18.22 -14.39
C LYS A 146 23.89 19.59 -13.93
#